data_AF-A0A381ZVT3-F1
#
_entry.id   AF-A0A381ZVT3-F1
#
_cell.length_a   1.000
_cell.length_b   1.000
_cell.length_c   1.000
_cell.angle_alpha   90.00
_cell.angle_beta   90.00
_cell.angle_gamma   90.00
#
_symmetry.space_group_name_H-M   'P 1'
#
loop_
_entity.id
_entity.type
_entity.pdbx_description
1 polymer ?
#
loop_
_entity_poly.entity_id
_entity_poly.type
_entity_poly.pdbx_seq_one_letter_code
_entity_poly.pdbx_strand_id
1 'polypeptide(L)' 'MHHYELGWHDQKNEHHEIGEYADDAFEAARFAREDVPYLHEHPFSLEYIKEIK' A
#
# COMPACT_ATOMS: atom_id res chain seq x y z
N MET A 1 -5.33 15.78 -0.17
CA MET A 1 -5.78 14.40 0.09
C MET A 1 -6.45 13.79 -1.13
N HIS A 2 -5.75 12.84 -1.72
CA HIS A 2 -6.18 11.98 -2.82
C HIS A 2 -6.46 10.58 -2.28
N HIS A 3 -7.27 9.80 -3.00
CA HIS A 3 -7.49 8.40 -2.69
C HIS A 3 -6.47 7.55 -3.46
N TYR A 4 -5.76 6.66 -2.77
CA TYR A 4 -4.80 5.74 -3.35
C TYR A 4 -5.21 4.30 -3.09
N GLU A 5 -5.02 3.45 -4.08
CA GLU A 5 -5.11 2.00 -3.95
C GLU A 5 -3.69 1.43 -4.06
N LEU A 6 -3.31 0.61 -3.09
CA LEU A 6 -2.00 -0.04 -3.00
C LEU A 6 -2.19 -1.54 -3.05
N GLY A 7 -1.42 -2.23 -3.90
CA GLY A 7 -1.46 -3.69 -4.04
C GLY A 7 -0.12 -4.35 -3.71
N TRP A 8 -0.16 -5.56 -3.17
CA TRP A 8 1.03 -6.38 -2.91
C TRP A 8 0.73 -7.88 -2.96
N HIS A 9 1.79 -8.68 -3.14
CA HIS A 9 1.75 -10.12 -2.95
C HIS A 9 2.40 -10.53 -1.63
N ASP A 10 1.79 -11.47 -0.92
CA ASP A 10 2.37 -12.04 0.29
C ASP A 10 3.35 -13.20 0.00
N GLN A 11 3.89 -13.84 1.05
CA GLN A 11 4.81 -14.97 0.93
C GLN A 11 4.18 -16.22 0.31
N LYS A 12 2.85 -16.31 0.25
CA LYS A 12 2.09 -17.36 -0.44
C LYS A 12 1.71 -16.95 -1.86
N ASN A 13 2.18 -15.79 -2.32
CA ASN A 13 1.84 -15.18 -3.60
C ASN A 13 0.34 -14.83 -3.72
N GLU A 14 -0.35 -14.63 -2.58
CA GLU A 14 -1.73 -14.15 -2.56
C GLU A 14 -1.74 -12.62 -2.75
N HIS A 15 -2.64 -12.12 -3.59
CA HIS A 15 -2.76 -10.69 -3.88
C HIS A 15 -3.65 -10.01 -2.84
N HIS A 16 -3.22 -8.84 -2.35
CA HIS A 16 -3.91 -8.04 -1.36
C HIS A 16 -3.91 -6.57 -1.77
N GLU A 17 -4.94 -5.84 -1.33
CA GLU A 17 -5.12 -4.42 -1.65
C GLU A 17 -5.58 -3.64 -0.42
N ILE A 18 -5.16 -2.37 -0.32
CA ILE A 18 -5.62 -1.43 0.70
C ILE A 18 -5.85 -0.04 0.08
N GLY A 19 -6.86 0.67 0.58
CA GLY A 19 -7.16 2.05 0.20
C GLY A 19 -6.64 3.03 1.26
N GLU A 20 -5.93 4.06 0.83
CA GLU A 20 -5.34 5.09 1.67
C GLU A 20 -5.72 6.49 1.21
N TYR A 21 -5.91 7.41 2.15
CA TYR A 21 -6.07 8.84 1.85
C TYR A 21 -4.82 9.60 2.27
N ALA A 22 -4.08 10.13 1.30
CA ALA A 22 -2.81 10.80 1.53
C ALA A 22 -2.63 12.01 0.61
N ASP A 23 -1.66 12.88 0.89
CA ASP A 23 -1.35 14.00 0.00
C ASP A 23 -0.55 13.58 -1.24
N ASP A 24 0.22 12.50 -1.13
CA ASP A 24 0.92 11.88 -2.26
C ASP A 24 1.08 10.36 -2.10
N ALA A 25 1.58 9.69 -3.15
CA ALA A 25 1.79 8.25 -3.17
C ALA A 25 2.86 7.76 -2.18
N PHE A 26 3.83 8.61 -1.81
CA PHE A 26 4.87 8.25 -0.85
C PHE A 26 4.29 8.20 0.57
N GLU A 27 3.45 9.17 0.91
CA GLU A 27 2.72 9.18 2.18
C GLU A 27 1.70 8.04 2.25
N ALA A 28 0.99 7.74 1.15
CA ALA A 28 0.11 6.57 1.09
C ALA A 28 0.85 5.25 1.38
N ALA A 29 2.06 5.08 0.83
CA ALA A 29 2.90 3.92 1.13
C ALA A 29 3.34 3.87 2.59
N ARG A 30 3.58 5.03 3.22
CA ARG A 30 3.93 5.10 4.65
C ARG A 30 2.76 4.66 5.52
N PHE A 31 1.56 5.18 5.27
CA PHE A 31 0.35 4.78 6.00
C PHE A 31 0.05 3.29 5.84
N ALA A 32 0.11 2.76 4.62
CA ALA A 32 -0.08 1.32 4.39
C ALA A 32 0.93 0.44 5.16
N ARG A 33 2.16 0.91 5.40
CA ARG A 33 3.16 0.20 6.23
C ARG A 33 2.91 0.33 7.73
N GLU A 34 2.18 1.35 8.16
CA GLU A 34 1.76 1.50 9.57
C GLU A 34 0.53 0.64 9.85
N ASP A 35 -0.37 0.50 8.87
CA ASP A 35 -1.66 -0.18 9.01
C ASP A 35 -1.60 -1.68 8.69
N VAL A 36 -0.70 -2.10 7.79
CA VAL A 36 -0.55 -3.51 7.39
C VAL A 36 0.74 -4.10 7.96
N PRO A 37 0.67 -5.03 8.95
CA PRO A 37 1.85 -5.64 9.56
C PRO A 37 2.80 -6.28 8.54
N TYR A 38 2.25 -6.90 7.50
CA TYR A 38 3.05 -7.50 6.43
C TYR A 38 3.90 -6.46 5.68
N LEU A 39 3.32 -5.31 5.35
CA LEU A 39 4.04 -4.23 4.66
C LEU A 39 5.04 -3.53 5.60
N HIS A 40 4.76 -3.51 6.91
CA HIS A 40 5.72 -3.04 7.91
C HIS A 40 7.01 -3.88 7.88
N GLU A 41 6.88 -5.20 7.91
CA GLU A 41 8.01 -6.15 7.88
C GLU A 41 8.64 -6.27 6.48
N HIS A 42 7.87 -6.03 5.43
CA HIS A 42 8.28 -6.15 4.04
C HIS A 42 7.96 -4.86 3.22
N PRO A 43 8.67 -3.74 3.48
CA PRO A 43 8.34 -2.43 2.93
C PRO A 43 8.51 -2.30 1.41
N PHE A 44 9.18 -3.27 0.77
CA PHE A 44 9.42 -3.34 -0.67
C PHE A 44 8.52 -4.36 -1.39
N SER A 45 7.55 -4.96 -0.69
CA SER A 45 6.61 -5.92 -1.29
C SER A 45 5.45 -5.28 -2.05
N LEU A 46 5.28 -3.96 -1.96
CA LEU A 46 4.30 -3.22 -2.75
C LEU A 46 4.57 -3.44 -4.25
N GLU A 47 3.55 -3.91 -4.97
CA GLU A 47 3.57 -4.08 -6.40
C GLU A 47 3.21 -2.76 -7.11
N TYR A 48 2.16 -2.08 -6.63
CA TYR A 48 1.70 -0.84 -7.21
C TYR A 48 1.13 0.13 -6.17
N ILE A 49 1.12 1.41 -6.54
CA ILE A 49 0.41 2.49 -5.86
C ILE A 49 -0.27 3.31 -6.94
N LYS A 50 -1.59 3.46 -6.86
CA LYS A 50 -2.40 4.10 -7.90
C LYS A 50 -3.36 5.10 -7.30
N GLU A 51 -3.31 6.35 -7.78
CA GLU A 51 -4.32 7.35 -7.43
C GLU A 51 -5.65 7.03 -8.11
N ILE A 52 -6.72 6.99 -7.33
CA ILE A 52 -8.09 6.81 -7.79
C ILE A 52 -8.74 8.18 -7.92
N LYS A 53 -9.25 8.48 -9.14
CA LYS A 53 -9.90 9.75 -9.50
C LYS A 53 -11.41 9.61 -9.61
#